data_AF-A0A2P6VYH0-F1
#
_entry.id   AF-A0A2P6VYH0-F1
#
_cell.length_a   1.000
_cell.length_b   1.000
_cell.length_c   1.000
_cell.angle_alpha   90.00
_cell.angle_beta   90.00
_cell.angle_gamma   90.00
#
_symmetry.space_group_name_H-M   'P 1'
#
loop_
_entity.id
_entity.type
_entity.pdbx_description
1 polymer ?
#
loop_
_entity_poly.entity_id
_entity_poly.type
_entity_poly.pdbx_seq_one_letter_code
_entity_poly.pdbx_strand_id
1 'polypeptide(L)'
;MSPDDPLPDCSNIESQPLLSARQRRELVRILAEEGPQALEAWIEAEAEDDPRIRERVEAHREGLERKARRRKRRIEERFEEEEEQVRETWGTQAEQAQAREQELVQQIQTLDPTDRDRLAEHARGMDPLLTPEEAEPTLWERFRGWLYRVWIVVVDAFARLWAWITGTRREDEGPVIDLGDVQVDLPELTKTNPGVVARVKRRADDRSIRERMRDWWNRLRGREDYTTTVEDLMRRELEQAQQEVEAEVAEERERLEERIEEIETERKEAEREQTKRLRELEEQREEELAEIDEQVRHEPLEQVRRELEGELTEAGLVGEEGRPTAALLERFSSLLYEEVHRALPRGGRARPGAFVGGEGTYEKGPLRSLNERGAAALADSVVRARQNHPTSDHIYDRDLIVRREVKSTRTHVVLVFDRSGSMEEKGRFEAAKRVCLVMYQAVRDHDPRHLVDIVSMSTHVDQVGLEETWNAELGGFTNHAGALDLSREILASSPADRRRPPAGWASSRTRG
;
A
#
# COMPACT_ATOMS: atom_id res chain seq x y z
N MET A 1 4.62 0.62 -22.38
CA MET A 1 3.53 0.19 -23.26
C MET A 1 3.71 -1.30 -23.49
N SER A 2 2.85 -2.12 -22.90
CA SER A 2 2.89 -3.56 -23.15
C SER A 2 2.46 -3.84 -24.59
N PRO A 3 3.01 -4.86 -25.25
CA PRO A 3 2.66 -5.22 -26.63
C PRO A 3 1.20 -5.72 -26.81
N ASP A 4 0.42 -5.82 -25.73
CA ASP A 4 -0.97 -6.29 -25.73
C ASP A 4 -2.02 -5.20 -25.50
N ASP A 5 -1.66 -3.91 -25.48
CA ASP A 5 -2.67 -2.86 -25.44
C ASP A 5 -3.40 -2.78 -26.79
N PRO A 6 -4.71 -3.11 -26.85
CA PRO A 6 -5.46 -3.00 -28.10
C PRO A 6 -5.44 -1.54 -28.56
N LEU A 7 -5.10 -1.32 -29.83
CA LEU A 7 -5.15 -0.01 -30.45
C LEU A 7 -6.53 0.62 -30.18
N PRO A 8 -6.61 1.90 -29.79
CA PRO A 8 -7.88 2.56 -29.53
C PRO A 8 -8.75 2.46 -30.78
N ASP A 9 -9.97 1.96 -30.58
CA ASP A 9 -10.95 1.79 -31.65
C ASP A 9 -11.42 3.17 -32.13
N CYS A 10 -10.81 3.67 -33.20
CA CYS A 10 -11.11 4.96 -33.81
C CYS A 10 -12.43 4.95 -34.63
N SER A 11 -13.24 3.89 -34.58
CA SER A 11 -14.49 3.82 -35.37
C SER A 11 -15.67 4.64 -34.79
N ASN A 12 -15.51 5.22 -33.58
CA ASN A 12 -16.55 6.01 -32.90
C ASN A 12 -16.40 7.54 -33.04
N ILE A 13 -15.67 8.04 -34.04
CA ILE A 13 -15.37 9.47 -34.23
C ILE A 13 -16.49 10.19 -35.02
N GLU A 14 -17.74 10.01 -34.60
CA GLU A 14 -18.75 11.05 -34.74
C GLU A 14 -19.27 11.30 -33.33
N SER A 15 -18.48 12.02 -32.53
CA SER A 15 -18.82 12.44 -31.18
C SER A 15 -20.04 13.36 -31.24
N GLN A 16 -21.23 12.74 -31.27
CA GLN A 16 -22.45 13.44 -30.96
C GLN A 16 -22.23 14.12 -29.59
N PRO A 17 -22.54 15.42 -29.47
CA PRO A 17 -22.35 16.13 -28.22
C PRO A 17 -23.04 15.35 -27.11
N LEU A 18 -22.31 15.07 -26.02
CA LEU A 18 -22.80 14.23 -24.92
C LEU A 18 -24.08 14.83 -24.31
N LEU A 19 -24.16 16.16 -24.34
CA LEU A 19 -25.26 16.91 -23.77
C LEU A 19 -26.23 17.46 -24.82
N SER A 20 -27.53 17.19 -24.61
CA SER A 20 -28.62 17.87 -25.31
C SER A 20 -28.62 19.38 -24.99
N ALA A 21 -29.35 20.17 -25.79
CA ALA A 21 -29.49 21.61 -25.52
C ALA A 21 -30.20 21.89 -24.18
N ARG A 22 -31.07 20.99 -23.72
CA ARG A 22 -31.73 21.09 -22.41
C ARG A 22 -30.73 20.82 -21.28
N GLN A 23 -30.02 19.70 -21.36
CA GLN A 23 -29.04 19.30 -20.35
C GLN A 23 -27.92 20.34 -20.22
N ARG A 24 -27.44 20.91 -21.33
CA ARG A 24 -26.46 22.01 -21.25
C ARG A 24 -26.95 23.22 -20.45
N ARG A 25 -28.25 23.54 -20.51
CA ARG A 25 -28.82 24.67 -19.75
C ARG A 25 -28.92 24.33 -18.27
N GLU A 26 -29.31 23.11 -17.96
CA GLU A 26 -29.41 22.58 -16.60
C GLU A 26 -28.03 22.48 -15.95
N LEU A 27 -27.05 21.98 -16.69
CA LEU A 27 -25.66 21.89 -16.24
C LEU A 27 -25.03 23.26 -15.99
N VAL A 28 -25.26 24.24 -16.87
CA VAL A 28 -24.82 25.64 -16.64
C VAL A 28 -25.40 26.20 -15.35
N ARG A 29 -26.65 25.87 -15.02
CA ARG A 29 -27.28 26.31 -13.78
C ARG A 29 -26.63 25.64 -12.58
N ILE A 30 -26.51 24.32 -12.58
CA ILE A 30 -25.92 23.55 -11.47
C ILE A 30 -24.47 23.98 -11.23
N LEU A 31 -23.68 24.14 -12.29
CA LEU A 31 -22.30 24.60 -12.18
C LEU A 31 -22.18 26.02 -11.64
N ALA A 32 -23.10 26.92 -12.00
CA ALA A 32 -23.10 28.27 -11.47
C ALA A 32 -23.51 28.30 -9.99
N GLU A 33 -24.49 27.49 -9.58
CA GLU A 33 -25.10 27.55 -8.24
C GLU A 33 -24.36 26.69 -7.20
N GLU A 34 -23.92 25.49 -7.58
CA GLU A 34 -23.37 24.48 -6.67
C GLU A 34 -21.88 24.16 -6.96
N GLY A 35 -21.37 24.62 -8.10
CA GLY A 35 -19.98 24.43 -8.51
C GLY A 35 -19.69 23.05 -9.13
N PRO A 36 -18.41 22.71 -9.35
CA PRO A 36 -18.02 21.48 -10.06
C PRO A 36 -18.32 20.19 -9.30
N GLN A 37 -18.44 20.25 -7.96
CA GLN A 37 -18.75 19.08 -7.13
C GLN A 37 -20.15 18.52 -7.40
N ALA A 38 -21.08 19.35 -7.86
CA ALA A 38 -22.43 18.92 -8.19
C ALA A 38 -22.53 18.16 -9.52
N LEU A 39 -21.44 18.08 -10.31
CA LEU A 39 -21.42 17.32 -11.56
C LEU A 39 -21.67 15.83 -11.32
N GLU A 40 -21.07 15.24 -10.28
CA GLU A 40 -21.23 13.81 -9.99
C GLU A 40 -22.68 13.48 -9.63
N ALA A 41 -23.27 14.25 -8.72
CA ALA A 41 -24.68 14.10 -8.35
C ALA A 41 -25.63 14.32 -9.54
N TRP A 42 -25.30 15.26 -10.44
CA TRP A 42 -26.07 15.47 -11.67
C TRP A 42 -25.93 14.29 -12.65
N ILE A 43 -24.73 13.73 -12.83
CA ILE A 43 -24.51 12.55 -13.68
C ILE A 43 -25.32 11.36 -13.14
N GLU A 44 -25.31 11.13 -11.83
CA GLU A 44 -26.10 10.07 -11.20
C GLU A 44 -27.61 10.25 -11.45
N ALA A 45 -28.14 11.45 -11.20
CA ALA A 45 -29.55 11.76 -11.42
C ALA A 45 -29.94 11.63 -12.91
N GLU A 46 -29.13 12.17 -13.81
CA GLU A 46 -29.41 12.15 -15.24
C GLU A 46 -29.20 10.75 -15.85
N ALA A 47 -28.36 9.90 -15.27
CA ALA A 47 -28.23 8.50 -15.70
C ALA A 47 -29.50 7.67 -15.45
N GLU A 48 -30.36 8.08 -14.51
CA GLU A 48 -31.68 7.47 -14.33
C GLU A 48 -32.65 7.85 -15.46
N ASP A 49 -32.58 9.10 -15.93
CA ASP A 49 -33.53 9.70 -16.86
C ASP A 49 -33.11 9.61 -18.34
N ASP A 50 -31.82 9.72 -18.68
CA ASP A 50 -31.31 9.70 -20.06
C ASP A 50 -30.59 8.38 -20.41
N PRO A 51 -31.11 7.59 -21.37
CA PRO A 51 -30.49 6.34 -21.78
C PRO A 51 -29.07 6.52 -22.37
N ARG A 52 -28.71 7.69 -22.91
CA ARG A 52 -27.39 7.92 -23.52
C ARG A 52 -26.29 8.06 -22.48
N ILE A 53 -26.58 8.79 -21.40
CA ILE A 53 -25.64 8.94 -20.28
C ILE A 53 -25.50 7.60 -19.57
N ARG A 54 -26.62 6.90 -19.35
CA ARG A 54 -26.60 5.54 -18.82
C ARG A 54 -25.78 4.58 -19.68
N GLU A 55 -26.00 4.53 -20.99
CA GLU A 55 -25.27 3.63 -21.91
C GLU A 55 -23.77 3.94 -21.90
N ARG A 56 -23.37 5.22 -21.78
CA ARG A 56 -21.95 5.59 -21.61
C ARG A 56 -21.39 5.14 -20.27
N VAL A 57 -22.06 5.44 -19.15
CA VAL A 57 -21.63 5.00 -17.81
C VAL A 57 -21.50 3.46 -17.79
N GLU A 58 -22.47 2.74 -18.37
CA GLU A 58 -22.44 1.29 -18.52
C GLU A 58 -21.29 0.83 -19.42
N ALA A 59 -21.03 1.49 -20.56
CA ALA A 59 -19.92 1.13 -21.44
C ALA A 59 -18.55 1.31 -20.75
N HIS A 60 -18.35 2.40 -20.00
CA HIS A 60 -17.15 2.59 -19.18
C HIS A 60 -17.04 1.54 -18.08
N ARG A 61 -18.15 1.26 -17.39
CA ARG A 61 -18.22 0.20 -16.38
C ARG A 61 -17.88 -1.17 -16.97
N GLU A 62 -18.43 -1.56 -18.10
CA GLU A 62 -18.12 -2.81 -18.79
C GLU A 62 -16.66 -2.87 -19.25
N GLY A 63 -16.11 -1.74 -19.72
CA GLY A 63 -14.70 -1.61 -20.07
C GLY A 63 -13.79 -1.83 -18.85
N LEU A 64 -14.13 -1.21 -17.72
CA LEU A 64 -13.43 -1.34 -16.45
C LEU A 64 -13.59 -2.73 -15.85
N GLU A 65 -14.78 -3.33 -15.89
CA GLU A 65 -15.02 -4.71 -15.46
C GLU A 65 -14.20 -5.70 -16.30
N ARG A 66 -14.08 -5.48 -17.62
CA ARG A 66 -13.20 -6.31 -18.46
C ARG A 66 -11.73 -6.17 -18.08
N LYS A 67 -11.26 -4.95 -17.83
CA LYS A 67 -9.88 -4.71 -17.36
C LYS A 67 -9.65 -5.29 -15.97
N ALA A 68 -10.61 -5.12 -15.06
CA ALA A 68 -10.60 -5.64 -13.70
C ALA A 68 -10.56 -7.17 -13.70
N ARG A 69 -11.40 -7.85 -14.48
CA ARG A 69 -11.35 -9.31 -14.63
C ARG A 69 -9.97 -9.80 -15.10
N ARG A 70 -9.35 -9.10 -16.05
CA ARG A 70 -7.98 -9.43 -16.50
C ARG A 70 -6.95 -9.20 -15.39
N ARG A 71 -7.07 -8.10 -14.64
CA ARG A 71 -6.14 -7.77 -13.53
C ARG A 71 -6.31 -8.73 -12.36
N LYS A 72 -7.56 -9.02 -11.94
CA LYS A 72 -7.89 -10.02 -10.93
C LYS A 72 -7.32 -11.38 -11.29
N ARG A 73 -7.52 -11.84 -12.53
CA ARG A 73 -6.94 -13.10 -13.00
C ARG A 73 -5.41 -13.13 -12.90
N ARG A 74 -4.73 -12.05 -13.27
CA ARG A 74 -3.26 -11.96 -13.14
C ARG A 74 -2.81 -11.98 -11.68
N ILE A 75 -3.57 -11.34 -10.79
CA ILE A 75 -3.30 -11.33 -9.35
C ILE A 75 -3.50 -12.73 -8.78
N GLU A 76 -4.59 -13.40 -9.14
CA GLU A 76 -4.85 -14.80 -8.75
C GLU A 76 -3.74 -15.72 -9.24
N GLU A 77 -3.36 -15.66 -10.52
CA GLU A 77 -2.26 -16.46 -11.09
C GLU A 77 -0.94 -16.19 -10.35
N ARG A 78 -0.61 -14.92 -10.05
CA ARG A 78 0.61 -14.56 -9.30
C ARG A 78 0.59 -15.11 -7.88
N PHE A 79 -0.51 -14.96 -7.15
CA PHE A 79 -0.60 -15.46 -5.77
C PHE A 79 -0.65 -16.99 -5.71
N GLU A 80 -1.26 -17.67 -6.70
CA GLU A 80 -1.19 -19.12 -6.83
C GLU A 80 0.26 -19.62 -7.04
N GLU A 81 1.03 -18.96 -7.90
CA GLU A 81 2.46 -19.25 -8.10
C GLU A 81 3.27 -19.02 -6.82
N GLU A 82 3.02 -17.94 -6.07
CA GLU A 82 3.69 -17.65 -4.80
C GLU A 82 3.32 -18.67 -3.71
N GLU A 83 2.05 -19.07 -3.60
CA GLU A 83 1.61 -20.13 -2.70
C GLU A 83 2.27 -21.48 -3.04
N GLU A 84 2.37 -21.82 -4.33
CA GLU A 84 3.02 -23.05 -4.78
C GLU A 84 4.51 -23.03 -4.44
N GLN A 85 5.21 -21.91 -4.68
CA GLN A 85 6.62 -21.75 -4.27
C GLN A 85 6.81 -21.90 -2.76
N VAL A 86 5.92 -21.33 -1.94
CA VAL A 86 5.96 -21.50 -0.48
C VAL A 86 5.71 -22.96 -0.07
N ARG A 87 4.80 -23.67 -0.75
CA ARG A 87 4.55 -25.10 -0.50
C ARG A 87 5.71 -25.99 -0.95
N GLU A 88 6.34 -25.71 -2.09
CA GLU A 88 7.49 -26.47 -2.61
C GLU A 88 8.73 -26.28 -1.73
N THR A 89 9.06 -25.03 -1.39
CA THR A 89 10.18 -24.73 -0.48
C THR A 89 9.98 -25.38 0.88
N TRP A 90 8.76 -25.36 1.40
CA TRP A 90 8.40 -26.10 2.61
C TRP A 90 8.57 -27.61 2.47
N GLY A 91 8.03 -28.20 1.39
CA GLY A 91 8.11 -29.64 1.14
C GLY A 91 9.56 -30.12 1.13
N THR A 92 10.45 -29.40 0.43
CA THR A 92 11.88 -29.71 0.40
C THR A 92 12.56 -29.56 1.76
N GLN A 93 12.21 -28.54 2.55
CA GLN A 93 12.75 -28.38 3.91
C GLN A 93 12.26 -29.48 4.87
N ALA A 94 10.99 -29.85 4.79
CA ALA A 94 10.40 -30.90 5.60
C ALA A 94 11.00 -32.28 5.27
N GLU A 95 11.22 -32.58 4.00
CA GLU A 95 11.91 -33.80 3.56
C GLU A 95 13.36 -33.85 4.05
N GLN A 96 14.09 -32.73 3.96
CA GLN A 96 15.46 -32.64 4.49
C GLN A 96 15.51 -32.81 6.02
N ALA A 97 14.56 -32.22 6.75
CA ALA A 97 14.46 -32.39 8.20
C ALA A 97 14.16 -33.84 8.58
N GLN A 98 13.22 -34.50 7.88
CA GLN A 98 12.91 -35.92 8.10
C GLN A 98 14.11 -36.83 7.77
N ALA A 99 14.85 -36.54 6.70
CA ALA A 99 16.04 -37.32 6.35
C ALA A 99 17.12 -37.22 7.44
N ARG A 100 17.35 -36.02 8.00
CA ARG A 100 18.28 -35.81 9.13
C ARG A 100 17.82 -36.53 10.39
N GLU A 101 16.53 -36.46 10.71
CA GLU A 101 15.94 -37.16 11.85
C GLU A 101 16.14 -38.68 11.72
N GLN A 102 15.87 -39.26 10.53
CA GLN A 102 16.08 -40.68 10.26
C GLN A 102 17.56 -41.08 10.36
N GLU A 103 18.48 -40.24 9.88
CA GLU A 103 19.93 -40.48 10.00
C GLU A 103 20.36 -40.51 11.48
N LEU A 104 19.89 -39.56 12.29
CA LEU A 104 20.18 -39.54 13.74
C LEU A 104 19.55 -40.73 14.47
N VAL A 105 18.32 -41.13 14.13
CA VAL A 105 17.68 -42.31 14.70
C VAL A 105 18.43 -43.59 14.31
N GLN A 106 18.92 -43.69 13.06
CA GLN A 106 19.77 -44.81 12.65
C GLN A 106 21.10 -44.81 13.42
N GLN A 107 21.72 -43.65 13.63
CA GLN A 107 22.92 -43.53 14.46
C GLN A 107 22.66 -44.04 15.88
N ILE A 108 21.55 -43.65 16.52
CA ILE A 108 21.14 -44.16 17.83
C ILE A 108 20.95 -45.68 17.81
N GLN A 109 20.32 -46.23 16.76
CA GLN A 109 20.12 -47.68 16.64
C GLN A 109 21.42 -48.47 16.44
N THR A 110 22.43 -47.85 15.83
CA THR A 110 23.77 -48.44 15.65
C THR A 110 24.67 -48.32 16.88
N LEU A 111 24.29 -47.50 17.87
CA LEU A 111 24.97 -47.44 19.16
C LEU A 111 24.56 -48.67 19.99
N ASP A 112 25.18 -49.81 19.72
CA ASP A 112 25.05 -51.01 20.54
C ASP A 112 26.07 -50.96 21.69
N PRO A 113 25.64 -50.93 22.97
CA PRO A 113 26.56 -50.97 24.11
C PRO A 113 27.33 -52.30 24.21
N THR A 114 26.92 -53.33 23.47
CA THR A 114 27.61 -54.62 23.40
C THR A 114 28.56 -54.77 22.22
N ASP A 115 28.83 -53.69 21.48
CA ASP A 115 29.72 -53.71 20.32
C ASP A 115 31.15 -54.08 20.73
N ARG A 116 31.49 -55.36 20.54
CA ARG A 116 32.73 -56.00 21.01
C ARG A 116 33.96 -55.31 20.46
N ASP A 117 33.87 -54.71 19.29
CA ASP A 117 34.97 -54.00 18.65
C ASP A 117 35.28 -52.67 19.37
N ARG A 118 34.27 -51.95 19.88
CA ARG A 118 34.47 -50.75 20.72
C ARG A 118 35.08 -51.11 22.07
N LEU A 119 34.61 -52.18 22.71
CA LEU A 119 35.21 -52.71 23.94
C LEU A 119 36.66 -53.18 23.71
N ALA A 120 36.95 -53.80 22.56
CA ALA A 120 38.31 -54.22 22.20
C ALA A 120 39.21 -53.04 21.85
N GLU A 121 38.68 -51.97 21.25
CA GLU A 121 39.42 -50.75 20.92
C GLU A 121 39.70 -49.91 22.18
N HIS A 122 38.75 -49.82 23.12
CA HIS A 122 38.95 -49.20 24.43
C HIS A 122 39.94 -50.02 25.30
N ALA A 123 39.88 -51.36 25.24
CA ALA A 123 40.86 -52.24 25.88
C ALA A 123 42.27 -52.13 25.26
N ARG A 124 42.39 -51.77 23.97
CA ARG A 124 43.67 -51.43 23.32
C ARG A 124 44.12 -49.99 23.63
N GLY A 125 43.18 -49.08 23.83
CA GLY A 125 43.41 -47.69 24.24
C GLY A 125 43.89 -47.55 25.69
N MET A 126 43.60 -48.53 26.54
CA MET A 126 44.21 -48.72 27.87
C MET A 126 45.70 -49.17 27.80
N ASP A 127 46.45 -48.71 26.79
CA ASP A 127 47.91 -48.76 26.75
C ASP A 127 48.59 -47.38 26.98
N PRO A 128 48.29 -46.59 28.03
CA PRO A 128 49.08 -45.41 28.36
C PRO A 128 50.22 -45.72 29.36
N LEU A 129 50.68 -46.97 29.52
CA LEU A 129 51.64 -47.31 30.59
C LEU A 129 52.80 -48.23 30.18
N LEU A 130 53.09 -48.38 28.89
CA LEU A 130 54.30 -49.04 28.37
C LEU A 130 55.37 -48.05 27.87
N THR A 131 55.57 -46.94 28.58
CA THR A 131 56.87 -46.25 28.58
C THR A 131 57.42 -46.22 30.00
N PRO A 132 58.44 -47.02 30.34
CA PRO A 132 59.12 -46.85 31.60
C PRO A 132 59.94 -45.56 31.52
N GLU A 133 59.54 -44.54 32.28
CA GLU A 133 60.46 -43.49 32.69
C GLU A 133 61.62 -44.16 33.45
N GLU A 134 62.80 -44.15 32.84
CA GLU A 134 64.02 -44.79 33.32
C GLU A 134 64.50 -44.15 34.62
N ALA A 135 63.98 -44.61 35.77
CA ALA A 135 64.59 -44.34 37.06
C ALA A 135 65.74 -45.33 37.29
N GLU A 136 66.99 -44.83 37.27
CA GLU A 136 68.17 -45.65 37.52
C GLU A 136 68.11 -46.33 38.92
N PRO A 137 68.31 -47.66 39.01
CA PRO A 137 68.19 -48.37 40.27
C PRO A 137 69.30 -47.98 41.24
N THR A 138 68.91 -47.58 42.45
CA THR A 138 69.83 -47.17 43.52
C THR A 138 70.73 -48.33 43.97
N LEU A 139 71.93 -48.04 44.48
CA LEU A 139 72.89 -49.04 44.98
C LEU A 139 72.26 -50.04 45.98
N TRP A 140 71.27 -49.59 46.74
CA TRP A 140 70.53 -50.43 47.68
C TRP A 140 69.68 -51.50 46.99
N GLU A 141 69.09 -51.20 45.82
CA GLU A 141 68.31 -52.17 45.03
C GLU A 141 69.21 -53.18 44.33
N ARG A 142 70.41 -52.78 43.92
CA ARG A 142 71.45 -53.70 43.43
C ARG A 142 71.94 -54.64 44.54
N PHE A 143 72.15 -54.11 45.75
CA PHE A 143 72.54 -54.91 46.91
C PHE A 143 71.42 -55.86 47.34
N ARG A 144 70.17 -55.40 47.36
CA ARG A 144 68.99 -56.23 47.64
C ARG A 144 68.81 -57.31 46.59
N GLY A 145 69.02 -57.00 45.31
CA GLY A 145 69.01 -57.99 44.22
C GLY A 145 70.10 -59.05 44.37
N TRP A 146 71.30 -58.65 44.83
CA TRP A 146 72.39 -59.59 45.14
C TRP A 146 72.05 -60.48 46.35
N LEU A 147 71.57 -59.90 47.45
CA LEU A 147 71.09 -60.63 48.63
C LEU A 147 69.98 -61.61 48.29
N TYR A 148 69.06 -61.21 47.41
CA TYR A 148 67.98 -62.08 46.95
C TYR A 148 68.49 -63.24 46.10
N ARG A 149 69.51 -63.03 45.25
CA ARG A 149 70.16 -64.14 44.52
C ARG A 149 70.88 -65.10 45.46
N VAL A 150 71.61 -64.57 46.45
CA VAL A 150 72.26 -65.40 47.49
C VAL A 150 71.20 -66.19 48.26
N TRP A 151 70.09 -65.55 48.64
CA TRP A 151 68.97 -66.20 49.32
C TRP A 151 68.31 -67.28 48.47
N ILE A 152 68.06 -67.04 47.17
CA ILE A 152 67.53 -68.06 46.25
C ILE A 152 68.47 -69.27 46.19
N VAL A 153 69.78 -69.06 46.10
CA VAL A 153 70.75 -70.16 46.07
C VAL A 153 70.75 -70.93 47.39
N VAL A 154 70.65 -70.25 48.53
CA VAL A 154 70.55 -70.89 49.86
C VAL A 154 69.24 -71.67 50.00
N VAL A 155 68.12 -71.11 49.56
CA VAL A 155 66.81 -71.76 49.61
C VAL A 155 66.74 -72.93 48.64
N ASP A 156 67.31 -72.84 47.45
CA ASP A 156 67.37 -73.94 46.47
C ASP A 156 68.29 -75.06 46.97
N ALA A 157 69.43 -74.74 47.60
CA ALA A 157 70.28 -75.72 48.27
C ALA A 157 69.56 -76.40 49.44
N PHE A 158 68.80 -75.63 50.24
CA PHE A 158 68.02 -76.16 51.36
C PHE A 158 66.83 -76.99 50.87
N ALA A 159 66.15 -76.58 49.80
CA ALA A 159 65.07 -77.32 49.16
C ALA A 159 65.56 -78.63 48.55
N ARG A 160 66.76 -78.66 47.94
CA ARG A 160 67.41 -79.89 47.46
C ARG A 160 67.83 -80.82 48.59
N LEU A 161 68.36 -80.27 49.69
CA LEU A 161 68.70 -81.04 50.88
C LEU A 161 67.43 -81.61 51.55
N TRP A 162 66.36 -80.82 51.61
CA TRP A 162 65.09 -81.23 52.18
C TRP A 162 64.39 -82.26 51.30
N ALA A 163 64.37 -82.08 49.97
CA ALA A 163 63.86 -83.05 49.02
C ALA A 163 64.65 -84.37 49.02
N TRP A 164 65.96 -84.31 49.30
CA TRP A 164 66.80 -85.51 49.52
C TRP A 164 66.41 -86.25 50.81
N ILE A 165 66.05 -85.52 51.87
CA ILE A 165 65.60 -86.10 53.16
C ILE A 165 64.16 -86.64 53.07
N THR A 166 63.27 -85.99 52.31
CA THR A 166 61.84 -86.32 52.30
C THR A 166 61.38 -87.22 51.14
N GLY A 167 62.27 -87.56 50.20
CA GLY A 167 62.04 -88.62 49.21
C GLY A 167 60.90 -88.37 48.22
N THR A 168 60.48 -87.11 48.02
CA THR A 168 59.38 -86.76 47.11
C THR A 168 59.86 -85.76 46.06
N ARG A 169 60.12 -86.25 44.85
CA ARG A 169 60.32 -85.43 43.64
C ARG A 169 59.01 -85.48 42.86
N ARG A 170 58.28 -84.36 42.79
CA ARG A 170 57.10 -84.17 41.92
C ARG A 170 57.53 -83.29 40.74
N GLU A 171 57.17 -83.69 39.53
CA GLU A 171 57.28 -82.89 38.32
C GLU A 171 56.08 -81.94 38.27
N ASP A 172 56.34 -80.63 38.17
CA ASP A 172 55.34 -79.57 38.11
C ASP A 172 54.90 -79.34 36.66
N GLU A 173 53.65 -79.66 36.34
CA GLU A 173 52.93 -79.07 35.20
C GLU A 173 52.35 -77.72 35.67
N GLY A 174 52.68 -76.64 34.97
CA GLY A 174 52.23 -75.29 35.31
C GLY A 174 50.71 -75.13 35.11
N PRO A 175 50.01 -74.38 35.98
CA PRO A 175 48.57 -74.21 35.85
C PRO A 175 48.20 -73.29 34.68
N VAL A 176 47.30 -73.76 33.82
CA VAL A 176 46.60 -72.98 32.79
C VAL A 176 45.31 -72.44 33.39
N ILE A 177 44.99 -71.15 33.19
CA ILE A 177 43.72 -70.54 33.65
C ILE A 177 42.74 -70.46 32.49
N ASP A 178 41.50 -70.84 32.76
CA ASP A 178 40.38 -70.74 31.83
C ASP A 178 39.50 -69.53 32.19
N LEU A 179 39.61 -68.44 31.41
CA LEU A 179 38.82 -67.21 31.58
C LEU A 179 37.70 -67.20 30.53
N GLY A 180 36.73 -68.09 30.68
CA GLY A 180 35.61 -68.23 29.73
C GLY A 180 36.06 -68.86 28.40
N ASP A 181 36.03 -68.09 27.30
CA ASP A 181 36.37 -68.60 25.95
C ASP A 181 37.87 -68.44 25.59
N VAL A 182 38.71 -67.97 26.53
CA VAL A 182 40.15 -67.76 26.30
C VAL A 182 40.96 -68.47 27.37
N GLN A 183 41.76 -69.45 26.95
CA GLN A 183 42.78 -70.08 27.79
C GLN A 183 44.03 -69.22 27.81
N VAL A 184 44.39 -68.74 29.00
CA VAL A 184 45.55 -67.88 29.20
C VAL A 184 46.59 -68.65 30.00
N ASP A 185 47.74 -68.90 29.36
CA ASP A 185 48.89 -69.50 30.01
C ASP A 185 49.60 -68.42 30.84
N LEU A 186 49.42 -68.45 32.18
CA LEU A 186 50.05 -67.52 33.12
C LEU A 186 51.56 -67.33 32.93
N PRO A 187 52.36 -68.40 32.65
CA PRO A 187 53.80 -68.26 32.45
C PRO A 187 54.13 -67.45 31.19
N GLU A 188 53.23 -67.45 30.20
CA GLU A 188 53.38 -66.68 28.98
C GLU A 188 52.91 -65.24 29.20
N LEU A 189 51.74 -65.03 29.83
CA LEU A 189 51.23 -63.67 30.11
C LEU A 189 52.16 -62.86 31.05
N THR A 190 52.81 -63.53 32.01
CA THR A 190 53.80 -62.91 32.91
C THR A 190 55.14 -62.62 32.23
N LYS A 191 55.48 -63.33 31.15
CA LYS A 191 56.66 -63.03 30.31
C LYS A 191 56.40 -61.89 29.35
N THR A 192 55.20 -61.82 28.77
CA THR A 192 54.86 -60.82 27.74
C THR A 192 54.50 -59.46 28.35
N ASN A 193 54.00 -59.40 29.59
CA ASN A 193 53.59 -58.15 30.25
C ASN A 193 54.13 -58.01 31.69
N PRO A 194 55.38 -57.56 31.89
CA PRO A 194 55.98 -57.41 33.23
C PRO A 194 55.30 -56.32 34.09
N GLY A 195 54.57 -55.38 33.47
CA GLY A 195 53.84 -54.31 34.16
C GLY A 195 52.62 -54.78 34.98
N VAL A 196 51.97 -55.87 34.56
CA VAL A 196 50.83 -56.48 35.28
C VAL A 196 51.33 -57.12 36.59
N VAL A 197 52.46 -57.82 36.54
CA VAL A 197 53.11 -58.40 37.72
C VAL A 197 53.56 -57.31 38.68
N ALA A 198 54.07 -56.18 38.20
CA ALA A 198 54.48 -55.05 39.03
C ALA A 198 53.30 -54.37 39.75
N ARG A 199 52.12 -54.25 39.11
CA ARG A 199 50.91 -53.69 39.73
C ARG A 199 50.27 -54.63 40.76
N VAL A 200 50.20 -55.93 40.47
CA VAL A 200 49.77 -56.96 41.43
C VAL A 200 50.69 -56.95 42.67
N LYS A 201 52.00 -56.69 42.47
CA LYS A 201 52.98 -56.62 43.56
C LYS A 201 52.92 -55.30 44.35
N ARG A 202 52.71 -54.15 43.70
CA ARG A 202 52.51 -52.85 44.38
C ARG A 202 51.24 -52.82 45.23
N ARG A 203 50.14 -53.45 44.78
CA ARG A 203 48.91 -53.55 45.58
C ARG A 203 49.01 -54.61 46.70
N ALA A 204 49.93 -55.56 46.61
CA ALA A 204 50.24 -56.49 47.69
C ALA A 204 51.06 -55.84 48.83
N ASP A 205 51.68 -54.68 48.60
CA ASP A 205 52.49 -53.97 49.61
C ASP A 205 51.67 -53.15 50.63
N ASP A 206 50.38 -52.89 50.36
CA ASP A 206 49.44 -52.25 51.29
C ASP A 206 48.79 -53.21 52.31
N ARG A 207 49.12 -54.51 52.24
CA ARG A 207 48.58 -55.51 53.18
C ARG A 207 49.35 -55.54 54.49
N SER A 208 48.64 -55.80 55.59
CA SER A 208 49.24 -55.84 56.92
C SER A 208 50.33 -56.93 57.00
N ILE A 209 51.37 -56.72 57.81
CA ILE A 209 52.48 -57.68 57.99
C ILE A 209 51.95 -59.08 58.40
N ARG A 210 50.79 -59.13 59.07
CA ARG A 210 50.13 -60.36 59.52
C ARG A 210 49.53 -61.17 58.37
N GLU A 211 48.95 -60.51 57.38
CA GLU A 211 48.47 -61.15 56.14
C GLU A 211 49.64 -61.58 55.26
N ARG A 212 50.72 -60.79 55.20
CA ARG A 212 51.96 -61.20 54.52
C ARG A 212 52.57 -62.47 55.11
N MET A 213 52.59 -62.60 56.44
CA MET A 213 53.05 -63.83 57.09
C MET A 213 52.10 -65.00 56.85
N ARG A 214 50.79 -64.76 56.78
CA ARG A 214 49.79 -65.81 56.50
C ARG A 214 49.88 -66.31 55.07
N ASP A 215 50.00 -65.42 54.08
CA ASP A 215 50.19 -65.75 52.66
C ASP A 215 51.56 -66.40 52.43
N TRP A 216 52.61 -65.95 53.13
CA TRP A 216 53.92 -66.61 53.09
C TRP A 216 53.87 -68.04 53.67
N TRP A 217 53.10 -68.23 54.75
CA TRP A 217 52.88 -69.56 55.35
C TRP A 217 52.00 -70.46 54.48
N ASN A 218 51.03 -69.88 53.77
CA ASN A 218 50.18 -70.57 52.81
C ASN A 218 50.95 -70.92 51.51
N ARG A 219 51.86 -70.06 51.05
CA ARG A 219 52.83 -70.34 49.97
C ARG A 219 53.76 -71.50 50.30
N LEU A 220 54.26 -71.55 51.54
CA LEU A 220 55.09 -72.67 52.03
C LEU A 220 54.32 -73.99 52.12
N ARG A 221 52.98 -73.94 52.16
CA ARG A 221 52.09 -75.10 52.18
C ARG A 221 51.51 -75.49 50.82
N GLY A 222 51.90 -74.81 49.73
CA GLY A 222 51.40 -75.12 48.39
C GLY A 222 49.89 -74.93 48.22
N ARG A 223 49.28 -74.08 49.05
CA ARG A 223 47.86 -73.71 48.96
C ARG A 223 47.76 -72.21 48.78
N GLU A 224 47.84 -71.76 47.54
CA GLU A 224 46.94 -70.74 47.00
C GLU A 224 47.20 -70.52 45.51
N ASP A 225 46.08 -70.57 44.78
CA ASP A 225 45.99 -70.41 43.34
C ASP A 225 46.08 -68.93 42.99
N TYR A 226 47.23 -68.53 42.44
CA TYR A 226 47.47 -67.22 41.81
C TYR A 226 46.38 -66.86 40.79
N THR A 227 45.64 -67.85 40.32
CA THR A 227 44.55 -67.77 39.35
C THR A 227 43.38 -66.94 39.86
N THR A 228 42.92 -67.20 41.09
CA THR A 228 41.72 -66.57 41.66
C THR A 228 41.89 -65.06 41.90
N THR A 229 43.09 -64.63 42.30
CA THR A 229 43.36 -63.20 42.54
C THR A 229 43.51 -62.42 41.23
N VAL A 230 43.98 -63.07 40.17
CA VAL A 230 44.09 -62.48 38.83
C VAL A 230 42.71 -62.44 38.15
N GLU A 231 41.90 -63.48 38.32
CA GLU A 231 40.50 -63.53 37.87
C GLU A 231 39.65 -62.41 38.48
N ASP A 232 39.72 -62.21 39.80
CA ASP A 232 38.95 -61.14 40.47
C ASP A 232 39.38 -59.74 40.03
N LEU A 233 40.65 -59.56 39.68
CA LEU A 233 41.18 -58.26 39.26
C LEU A 233 40.81 -57.98 37.79
N MET A 234 40.92 -58.98 36.92
CA MET A 234 40.48 -58.90 35.52
C MET A 234 38.96 -58.71 35.43
N ARG A 235 38.17 -59.36 36.29
CA ARG A 235 36.72 -59.19 36.32
C ARG A 235 36.32 -57.77 36.72
N ARG A 236 36.99 -57.18 37.73
CA ARG A 236 36.74 -55.79 38.14
C ARG A 236 37.16 -54.76 37.11
N GLU A 237 38.29 -54.95 36.43
CA GLU A 237 38.70 -54.02 35.35
C GLU A 237 37.77 -54.14 34.13
N LEU A 238 37.26 -55.34 33.85
CA LEU A 238 36.28 -55.54 32.77
C LEU A 238 34.91 -54.94 33.12
N GLU A 239 34.46 -55.05 34.37
CA GLU A 239 33.25 -54.37 34.87
C GLU A 239 33.40 -52.83 34.85
N GLN A 240 34.58 -52.29 35.18
CA GLN A 240 34.86 -50.85 35.09
C GLN A 240 34.89 -50.36 33.64
N ALA A 241 35.55 -51.09 32.75
CA ALA A 241 35.57 -50.77 31.32
C ALA A 241 34.17 -50.85 30.69
N GLN A 242 33.35 -51.82 31.12
CA GLN A 242 31.94 -51.90 30.71
C GLN A 242 31.14 -50.70 31.20
N GLN A 243 31.31 -50.27 32.45
CA GLN A 243 30.63 -49.08 32.98
C GLN A 243 31.06 -47.79 32.29
N GLU A 244 32.34 -47.65 31.93
CA GLU A 244 32.86 -46.50 31.20
C GLU A 244 32.29 -46.45 29.76
N VAL A 245 32.29 -47.58 29.04
CA VAL A 245 31.68 -47.64 27.70
C VAL A 245 30.16 -47.45 27.75
N GLU A 246 29.48 -48.01 28.74
CA GLU A 246 28.04 -47.76 28.93
C GLU A 246 27.73 -46.28 29.22
N ALA A 247 28.58 -45.61 30.01
CA ALA A 247 28.45 -44.19 30.30
C ALA A 247 28.72 -43.32 29.05
N GLU A 248 29.76 -43.63 28.28
CA GLU A 248 30.06 -42.92 27.02
C GLU A 248 28.94 -43.09 25.99
N VAL A 249 28.41 -44.31 25.83
CA VAL A 249 27.28 -44.59 24.93
C VAL A 249 26.00 -43.89 25.41
N ALA A 250 25.77 -43.80 26.73
CA ALA A 250 24.65 -43.06 27.29
C ALA A 250 24.77 -41.55 27.02
N GLU A 251 25.95 -40.95 27.19
CA GLU A 251 26.20 -39.54 26.86
C GLU A 251 26.04 -39.26 25.36
N GLU A 252 26.55 -40.13 24.48
CA GLU A 252 26.38 -39.99 23.03
C GLU A 252 24.91 -40.07 22.62
N ARG A 253 24.16 -40.98 23.25
CA ARG A 253 22.72 -41.12 23.01
C ARG A 253 21.95 -39.89 23.46
N GLU A 254 22.23 -39.34 24.65
CA GLU A 254 21.59 -38.13 25.15
C GLU A 254 21.85 -36.94 24.21
N ARG A 255 23.09 -36.76 23.73
CA ARG A 255 23.43 -35.73 22.74
C ARG A 255 22.70 -35.89 21.41
N LEU A 256 22.46 -37.13 20.96
CA LEU A 256 21.71 -37.40 19.73
C LEU A 256 20.20 -37.17 19.94
N GLU A 257 19.66 -37.51 21.11
CA GLU A 257 18.27 -37.24 21.48
C GLU A 257 18.01 -35.72 21.57
N GLU A 258 18.91 -34.93 22.18
CA GLU A 258 18.83 -33.46 22.20
C GLU A 258 18.81 -32.85 20.78
N ARG A 259 19.61 -33.39 19.85
CA ARG A 259 19.64 -32.94 18.46
C ARG A 259 18.35 -33.26 17.70
N ILE A 260 17.71 -34.39 18.02
CA ILE A 260 16.39 -34.73 17.45
C ILE A 260 15.33 -33.74 17.97
N GLU A 261 15.35 -33.42 19.26
CA GLU A 261 14.44 -32.41 19.83
C GLU A 261 14.65 -31.03 19.20
N GLU A 262 15.89 -30.62 18.95
CA GLU A 262 16.22 -29.37 18.25
C GLU A 262 15.59 -29.35 16.84
N ILE A 263 15.77 -30.41 16.05
CA ILE A 263 15.17 -30.53 14.70
C ILE A 263 13.63 -30.50 14.77
N GLU A 264 13.02 -31.14 15.77
CA GLU A 264 11.56 -31.06 15.96
C GLU A 264 11.09 -29.64 16.26
N THR A 265 11.83 -28.88 17.07
CA THR A 265 11.49 -27.49 17.38
C THR A 265 11.62 -26.60 16.15
N GLU A 266 12.71 -26.73 15.39
CA GLU A 266 12.92 -26.03 14.11
C GLU A 266 11.76 -26.32 13.15
N ARG A 267 11.33 -27.59 13.04
CA ARG A 267 10.20 -27.97 12.19
C ARG A 267 8.89 -27.32 12.64
N LYS A 268 8.59 -27.30 13.95
CA LYS A 268 7.37 -26.67 14.50
C LYS A 268 7.38 -25.15 14.30
N GLU A 269 8.54 -24.51 14.46
CA GLU A 269 8.68 -23.07 14.21
C GLU A 269 8.51 -22.75 12.73
N ALA A 270 9.16 -23.52 11.86
CA ALA A 270 9.07 -23.31 10.43
C ALA A 270 7.63 -23.57 9.91
N GLU A 271 6.86 -24.49 10.50
CA GLU A 271 5.43 -24.72 10.18
C GLU A 271 4.57 -23.52 10.59
N ARG A 272 4.87 -22.90 11.73
CA ARG A 272 4.21 -21.66 12.17
C ARG A 272 4.55 -20.49 11.26
N GLU A 273 5.80 -20.38 10.82
CA GLU A 273 6.21 -19.35 9.86
C GLU A 273 5.52 -19.55 8.50
N GLN A 274 5.42 -20.78 8.01
CA GLN A 274 4.73 -21.10 6.78
C GLN A 274 3.24 -20.74 6.85
N THR A 275 2.54 -21.16 7.90
CA THR A 275 1.11 -20.85 8.08
C THR A 275 0.88 -19.35 8.23
N LYS A 276 1.79 -18.63 8.87
CA LYS A 276 1.76 -17.17 8.93
C LYS A 276 1.97 -16.56 7.54
N ARG A 277 2.95 -17.05 6.78
CA ARG A 277 3.25 -16.53 5.44
C ARG A 277 2.11 -16.73 4.46
N LEU A 278 1.46 -17.89 4.49
CA LEU A 278 0.26 -18.16 3.68
C LEU A 278 -0.89 -17.22 4.03
N ARG A 279 -1.12 -16.96 5.33
CA ARG A 279 -2.13 -15.97 5.76
C ARG A 279 -1.81 -14.55 5.31
N GLU A 280 -0.55 -14.14 5.40
CA GLU A 280 -0.12 -12.83 4.90
C GLU A 280 -0.36 -12.69 3.39
N LEU A 281 -0.13 -13.74 2.60
CA LEU A 281 -0.42 -13.76 1.17
C LEU A 281 -1.93 -13.72 0.87
N GLU A 282 -2.73 -14.47 1.63
CA GLU A 282 -4.20 -14.44 1.52
C GLU A 282 -4.75 -13.03 1.82
N GLU A 283 -4.28 -12.38 2.90
CA GLU A 283 -4.69 -11.02 3.28
C GLU A 283 -4.31 -9.99 2.20
N GLN A 284 -3.07 -10.05 1.69
CA GLN A 284 -2.62 -9.18 0.60
C GLN A 284 -3.43 -9.39 -0.68
N ARG A 285 -3.77 -10.64 -1.01
CA ARG A 285 -4.64 -10.96 -2.14
C ARG A 285 -6.02 -10.32 -1.97
N GLU A 286 -6.62 -10.44 -0.80
CA GLU A 286 -7.94 -9.84 -0.53
C GLU A 286 -7.91 -8.31 -0.62
N GLU A 287 -6.87 -7.67 -0.09
CA GLU A 287 -6.67 -6.22 -0.19
C GLU A 287 -6.54 -5.74 -1.64
N GLU A 288 -5.69 -6.40 -2.45
CA GLU A 288 -5.53 -6.02 -3.86
C GLU A 288 -6.81 -6.25 -4.69
N LEU A 289 -7.58 -7.31 -4.39
CA LEU A 289 -8.85 -7.57 -5.04
C LEU A 289 -9.91 -6.53 -4.65
N ALA A 290 -9.92 -6.11 -3.38
CA ALA A 290 -10.82 -5.08 -2.88
C ALA A 290 -10.53 -3.71 -3.51
N GLU A 291 -9.25 -3.33 -3.65
CA GLU A 291 -8.85 -2.08 -4.33
C GLU A 291 -9.38 -2.04 -5.78
N ILE A 292 -9.31 -3.16 -6.49
CA ILE A 292 -9.84 -3.26 -7.86
C ILE A 292 -11.35 -3.10 -7.88
N ASP A 293 -12.07 -3.70 -6.93
CA ASP A 293 -13.53 -3.56 -6.85
C ASP A 293 -13.96 -2.13 -6.51
N GLU A 294 -13.22 -1.44 -5.65
CA GLU A 294 -13.44 -0.03 -5.36
C GLU A 294 -13.21 0.84 -6.60
N GLN A 295 -12.11 0.60 -7.33
CA GLN A 295 -11.83 1.28 -8.61
C GLN A 295 -12.96 1.08 -9.63
N VAL A 296 -13.48 -0.13 -9.78
CA VAL A 296 -14.58 -0.42 -10.71
C VAL A 296 -15.87 0.31 -10.33
N ARG A 297 -16.09 0.60 -9.04
CA ARG A 297 -17.28 1.31 -8.57
C ARG A 297 -17.23 2.81 -8.84
N HIS A 298 -16.12 3.47 -8.53
CA HIS A 298 -16.04 4.95 -8.59
C HIS A 298 -15.51 5.49 -9.93
N GLU A 299 -14.58 4.78 -10.57
CA GLU A 299 -13.93 5.25 -11.79
C GLU A 299 -14.87 5.46 -13.00
N PRO A 300 -15.99 4.71 -13.19
CA PRO A 300 -16.90 4.97 -14.32
C PRO A 300 -17.53 6.37 -14.27
N LEU A 301 -17.99 6.80 -13.09
CA LEU A 301 -18.60 8.13 -12.90
C LEU A 301 -17.56 9.22 -13.08
N GLU A 302 -16.37 9.03 -12.51
CA GLU A 302 -15.25 9.95 -12.66
C GLU A 302 -14.78 10.09 -14.12
N GLN A 303 -14.81 9.02 -14.93
CA GLN A 303 -14.50 9.11 -16.36
C GLN A 303 -15.52 9.96 -17.11
N VAL A 304 -16.82 9.73 -16.91
CA VAL A 304 -17.88 10.53 -17.53
C VAL A 304 -17.81 11.99 -17.08
N ARG A 305 -17.49 12.23 -15.80
CA ARG A 305 -17.24 13.56 -15.27
C ARG A 305 -16.08 14.26 -15.98
N ARG A 306 -14.94 13.59 -16.16
CA ARG A 306 -13.78 14.17 -16.89
C ARG A 306 -14.12 14.46 -18.36
N GLU A 307 -14.89 13.61 -19.02
CA GLU A 307 -15.36 13.87 -20.39
C GLU A 307 -16.27 15.12 -20.45
N LEU A 308 -17.20 15.25 -19.50
CA LEU A 308 -18.07 16.41 -19.37
C LEU A 308 -17.29 17.69 -19.06
N GLU A 309 -16.37 17.65 -18.11
CA GLU A 309 -15.46 18.77 -17.81
C GLU A 309 -14.64 19.15 -19.05
N GLY A 310 -14.20 18.17 -19.84
CA GLY A 310 -13.56 18.36 -21.14
C GLY A 310 -14.44 19.13 -22.13
N GLU A 311 -15.67 18.66 -22.38
CA GLU A 311 -16.63 19.34 -23.27
C GLU A 311 -16.95 20.77 -22.81
N LEU A 312 -17.06 20.98 -21.49
CA LEU A 312 -17.34 22.29 -20.91
C LEU A 312 -16.16 23.25 -21.01
N THR A 313 -14.94 22.74 -20.85
CA THR A 313 -13.70 23.48 -21.02
C THR A 313 -13.49 23.87 -22.48
N GLU A 314 -13.73 22.94 -23.42
CA GLU A 314 -13.72 23.21 -24.86
C GLU A 314 -14.76 24.26 -25.27
N ALA A 315 -15.94 24.23 -24.64
CA ALA A 315 -16.98 25.23 -24.83
C ALA A 315 -16.65 26.59 -24.16
N GLY A 316 -15.53 26.68 -23.41
CA GLY A 316 -15.09 27.88 -22.69
C GLY A 316 -15.96 28.23 -21.49
N LEU A 317 -16.75 27.29 -20.97
CA LEU A 317 -17.69 27.51 -19.86
C LEU A 317 -17.03 27.30 -18.49
N VAL A 318 -16.08 26.39 -18.43
CA VAL A 318 -15.36 26.06 -17.19
C VAL A 318 -13.88 26.34 -17.41
N GLY A 319 -13.25 27.00 -16.44
CA GLY A 319 -11.82 27.33 -16.44
C GLY A 319 -10.98 26.26 -15.75
N GLU A 320 -9.70 26.56 -15.55
CA GLU A 320 -8.81 25.72 -14.74
C GLU A 320 -9.42 25.54 -13.32
N GLU A 321 -9.35 24.32 -12.78
CA GLU A 321 -9.93 23.93 -11.48
C GLU A 321 -11.47 23.91 -11.38
N GLY A 322 -12.20 23.95 -12.49
CA GLY A 322 -13.66 23.85 -12.43
C GLY A 322 -14.37 25.18 -12.13
N ARG A 323 -13.65 26.31 -12.19
CA ARG A 323 -14.23 27.63 -11.91
C ARG A 323 -15.14 28.11 -13.05
N PRO A 324 -16.30 28.73 -12.75
CA PRO A 324 -17.18 29.27 -13.77
C PRO A 324 -16.52 30.45 -14.49
N THR A 325 -16.41 30.36 -15.82
CA THR A 325 -15.86 31.47 -16.62
C THR A 325 -16.90 32.58 -16.82
N ALA A 326 -16.45 33.76 -17.26
CA ALA A 326 -17.34 34.82 -17.69
C ALA A 326 -18.36 34.37 -18.76
N ALA A 327 -17.97 33.46 -19.66
CA ALA A 327 -18.87 32.94 -20.70
C ALA A 327 -19.98 32.04 -20.12
N LEU A 328 -19.67 31.24 -19.09
CA LEU A 328 -20.69 30.49 -18.36
C LEU A 328 -21.64 31.43 -17.64
N LEU A 329 -21.12 32.46 -16.98
CA LEU A 329 -21.95 33.45 -16.28
C LEU A 329 -22.82 34.28 -17.24
N GLU A 330 -22.37 34.60 -18.45
CA GLU A 330 -23.20 35.23 -19.49
C GLU A 330 -24.34 34.30 -19.97
N ARG A 331 -24.07 33.00 -20.11
CA ARG A 331 -25.11 32.02 -20.43
C ARG A 331 -26.08 31.85 -19.28
N PHE A 332 -25.58 31.79 -18.05
CA PHE A 332 -26.37 31.70 -16.85
C PHE A 332 -27.25 32.94 -16.64
N SER A 333 -26.70 34.15 -16.87
CA SER A 333 -27.48 35.40 -16.83
C SER A 333 -28.61 35.42 -17.87
N SER A 334 -28.33 34.87 -19.06
CA SER A 334 -29.35 34.68 -20.10
C SER A 334 -30.47 33.74 -19.66
N LEU A 335 -30.14 32.63 -19.01
CA LEU A 335 -31.12 31.67 -18.50
C LEU A 335 -31.97 32.27 -17.37
N LEU A 336 -31.34 32.95 -16.41
CA LEU A 336 -32.05 33.64 -15.33
C LEU A 336 -32.98 34.73 -15.88
N TYR A 337 -32.52 35.49 -16.87
CA TYR A 337 -33.35 36.52 -17.51
C TYR A 337 -34.55 35.90 -18.23
N GLU A 338 -34.38 34.79 -18.97
CA GLU A 338 -35.50 34.08 -19.59
C GLU A 338 -36.52 33.59 -18.54
N GLU A 339 -36.06 33.07 -17.40
CA GLU A 339 -36.92 32.60 -16.31
C GLU A 339 -37.75 33.75 -15.73
N VAL A 340 -37.08 34.85 -15.37
CA VAL A 340 -37.74 36.06 -14.85
C VAL A 340 -38.71 36.63 -15.88
N HIS A 341 -38.30 36.71 -17.15
CA HIS A 341 -39.16 37.23 -18.23
C HIS A 341 -40.40 36.36 -18.46
N ARG A 342 -40.26 35.03 -18.39
CA ARG A 342 -41.40 34.10 -18.47
C ARG A 342 -42.34 34.23 -17.28
N ALA A 343 -41.80 34.47 -16.08
CA ALA A 343 -42.59 34.68 -14.87
C ALA A 343 -43.38 36.01 -14.90
N LEU A 344 -42.96 37.00 -15.71
CA LEU A 344 -43.70 38.25 -15.84
C LEU A 344 -45.09 38.03 -16.46
N PRO A 345 -46.14 38.67 -15.92
CA PRO A 345 -47.49 38.61 -16.47
C PRO A 345 -47.51 39.16 -17.91
N ARG A 346 -48.45 38.69 -18.74
CA ARG A 346 -48.51 38.97 -20.19
C ARG A 346 -48.44 40.46 -20.58
N GLY A 347 -48.83 41.39 -19.70
CA GLY A 347 -48.71 42.84 -19.91
C GLY A 347 -47.35 43.46 -19.60
N GLY A 348 -46.47 42.75 -18.87
CA GLY A 348 -45.10 43.17 -18.55
C GLY A 348 -44.03 42.58 -19.49
N ARG A 349 -44.42 41.69 -20.41
CA ARG A 349 -43.50 41.10 -21.40
C ARG A 349 -43.25 42.12 -22.51
N ALA A 350 -42.23 42.95 -22.34
CA ALA A 350 -41.68 43.71 -23.46
C ALA A 350 -41.27 42.71 -24.56
N ARG A 351 -41.65 42.99 -25.82
CA ARG A 351 -41.24 42.16 -26.96
C ARG A 351 -39.72 42.35 -27.16
N PRO A 352 -38.91 41.29 -27.07
CA PRO A 352 -37.51 41.35 -27.49
C PRO A 352 -37.47 41.79 -28.95
N GLY A 353 -36.63 42.77 -29.29
CA GLY A 353 -36.51 43.24 -30.67
C GLY A 353 -37.60 44.20 -31.17
N ALA A 354 -38.36 44.85 -30.28
CA ALA A 354 -39.17 46.02 -30.69
C ALA A 354 -38.31 47.24 -31.10
N PHE A 355 -36.99 47.11 -31.08
CA PHE A 355 -36.05 48.08 -31.61
C PHE A 355 -35.61 47.67 -33.01
N VAL A 356 -36.20 48.29 -34.02
CA VAL A 356 -35.71 48.21 -35.41
C VAL A 356 -34.50 49.14 -35.50
N GLY A 357 -33.32 48.52 -35.58
CA GLY A 357 -32.02 49.18 -35.53
C GLY A 357 -31.72 50.08 -36.73
N GLY A 358 -30.99 51.15 -36.43
CA GLY A 358 -30.19 51.96 -37.35
C GLY A 358 -30.42 53.47 -37.19
N GLU A 359 -29.33 54.21 -37.07
CA GLU A 359 -29.36 55.65 -37.34
C GLU A 359 -29.78 55.85 -38.80
N GLY A 360 -30.87 56.59 -39.02
CA GLY A 360 -31.50 56.75 -40.34
C GLY A 360 -32.60 55.73 -40.67
N THR A 361 -32.91 54.79 -39.77
CA THR A 361 -34.06 53.89 -39.92
C THR A 361 -35.32 54.61 -39.44
N TYR A 362 -36.25 54.82 -40.38
CA TYR A 362 -37.55 55.39 -40.10
C TYR A 362 -38.55 54.26 -39.84
N GLU A 363 -39.17 54.23 -38.67
CA GLU A 363 -40.34 53.38 -38.43
C GLU A 363 -41.52 53.99 -39.21
N LYS A 364 -42.07 53.23 -40.17
CA LYS A 364 -43.32 53.59 -40.83
C LYS A 364 -44.49 53.09 -39.99
N GLY A 365 -45.38 54.00 -39.57
CA GLY A 365 -46.59 53.60 -38.84
C GLY A 365 -47.74 54.59 -39.01
N PRO A 366 -48.96 54.24 -38.56
CA PRO A 366 -50.09 55.17 -38.56
C PRO A 366 -49.78 56.40 -37.71
N LEU A 367 -50.39 57.54 -38.06
CA LEU A 367 -50.35 58.77 -37.26
C LEU A 367 -50.81 58.49 -35.82
N ARG A 368 -50.00 58.89 -34.82
CA ARG A 368 -50.35 58.77 -33.39
C ARG A 368 -50.74 60.11 -32.79
N SER A 369 -50.13 61.20 -33.26
CA SER A 369 -50.36 62.57 -32.78
C SER A 369 -50.42 63.56 -33.94
N LEU A 370 -51.19 64.64 -33.79
CA LEU A 370 -51.32 65.70 -34.81
C LEU A 370 -49.99 66.39 -35.11
N ASN A 371 -49.07 66.42 -34.14
CA ASN A 371 -47.73 67.03 -34.31
C ASN A 371 -46.83 66.24 -35.27
N GLU A 372 -47.18 64.97 -35.55
CA GLU A 372 -46.41 64.10 -36.45
C GLU A 372 -46.81 64.28 -37.93
N ARG A 373 -47.86 65.04 -38.23
CA ARG A 373 -48.35 65.25 -39.63
C ARG A 373 -47.25 65.81 -40.55
N GLY A 374 -46.34 66.63 -40.03
CA GLY A 374 -45.22 67.18 -40.79
C GLY A 374 -44.20 66.15 -41.26
N ALA A 375 -44.19 64.95 -40.65
CA ALA A 375 -43.32 63.83 -41.01
C ALA A 375 -44.05 62.71 -41.78
N ALA A 376 -45.23 63.02 -42.34
CA ALA A 376 -46.03 62.07 -43.12
C ALA A 376 -45.33 61.67 -44.43
N ALA A 377 -45.22 60.38 -44.68
CA ALA A 377 -44.82 59.82 -45.96
C ALA A 377 -46.02 59.84 -46.91
N LEU A 378 -46.18 60.93 -47.65
CA LEU A 378 -47.36 61.18 -48.50
C LEU A 378 -47.61 60.05 -49.52
N ALA A 379 -46.57 59.52 -50.17
CA ALA A 379 -46.71 58.43 -51.13
C ALA A 379 -47.30 57.16 -50.50
N ASP A 380 -46.77 56.75 -49.34
CA ASP A 380 -47.25 55.60 -48.59
C ASP A 380 -48.70 55.85 -48.07
N SER A 381 -48.99 57.09 -47.65
CA SER A 381 -50.30 57.52 -47.15
C SER A 381 -51.38 57.54 -48.23
N VAL A 382 -51.04 57.94 -49.46
CA VAL A 382 -51.94 57.91 -50.63
C VAL A 382 -52.29 56.47 -51.01
N VAL A 383 -51.29 55.59 -51.04
CA VAL A 383 -51.52 54.16 -51.31
C VAL A 383 -52.48 53.56 -50.28
N ARG A 384 -52.25 53.85 -48.99
CA ARG A 384 -53.14 53.38 -47.91
C ARG A 384 -54.54 53.98 -48.00
N ALA A 385 -54.65 55.27 -48.32
CA ALA A 385 -55.95 55.93 -48.50
C ALA A 385 -56.75 55.32 -49.66
N ARG A 386 -56.11 55.00 -50.79
CA ARG A 386 -56.76 54.33 -51.91
C ARG A 386 -57.15 52.88 -51.60
N GLN A 387 -56.38 52.18 -50.77
CA GLN A 387 -56.73 50.84 -50.30
C GLN A 387 -57.92 50.86 -49.33
N ASN A 388 -57.96 51.80 -48.40
CA ASN A 388 -59.02 51.90 -47.39
C ASN A 388 -60.30 52.58 -47.93
N HIS A 389 -60.15 53.56 -48.82
CA HIS A 389 -61.24 54.40 -49.37
C HIS A 389 -61.09 54.54 -50.90
N PRO A 390 -61.33 53.48 -51.68
CA PRO A 390 -61.07 53.46 -53.12
C PRO A 390 -61.84 54.53 -53.92
N THR A 391 -63.04 54.90 -53.46
CA THR A 391 -63.93 55.88 -54.11
C THR A 391 -63.78 57.31 -53.59
N SER A 392 -62.93 57.54 -52.58
CA SER A 392 -62.73 58.87 -52.00
C SER A 392 -61.46 59.52 -52.56
N ASP A 393 -61.56 60.81 -52.91
CA ASP A 393 -60.41 61.61 -53.30
C ASP A 393 -59.74 62.34 -52.12
N HIS A 394 -60.19 62.04 -50.89
CA HIS A 394 -59.65 62.63 -49.66
C HIS A 394 -58.75 61.65 -48.91
N ILE A 395 -57.69 62.17 -48.31
CA ILE A 395 -56.82 61.44 -47.37
C ILE A 395 -57.27 61.80 -45.95
N TYR A 396 -57.64 60.79 -45.15
CA TYR A 396 -58.00 61.00 -43.75
C TYR A 396 -56.79 60.79 -42.83
N ASP A 397 -56.83 61.34 -41.61
CA ASP A 397 -55.73 61.20 -40.63
C ASP A 397 -55.37 59.73 -40.32
N ARG A 398 -56.36 58.85 -40.33
CA ARG A 398 -56.19 57.39 -40.13
C ARG A 398 -55.40 56.71 -41.25
N ASP A 399 -55.33 57.33 -42.42
CA ASP A 399 -54.64 56.82 -43.59
C ASP A 399 -53.21 57.38 -43.69
N LEU A 400 -52.87 58.39 -42.88
CA LEU A 400 -51.52 58.94 -42.82
C LEU A 400 -50.54 57.93 -42.23
N ILE A 401 -49.49 57.65 -43.00
CA ILE A 401 -48.31 56.91 -42.57
C ILE A 401 -47.20 57.92 -42.29
N VAL A 402 -46.68 57.91 -41.07
CA VAL A 402 -45.57 58.77 -40.63
C VAL A 402 -44.29 57.96 -40.58
N ARG A 403 -43.18 58.57 -41.00
CA ARG A 403 -41.82 58.08 -40.80
C ARG A 403 -41.26 58.66 -39.51
N ARG A 404 -41.12 57.83 -38.47
CA ARG A 404 -40.53 58.23 -37.19
C ARG A 404 -39.05 57.90 -37.19
N GLU A 405 -38.20 58.91 -36.99
CA GLU A 405 -36.78 58.69 -36.75
C GLU A 405 -36.61 57.96 -35.41
N VAL A 406 -36.15 56.71 -35.45
CA VAL A 406 -35.83 55.96 -34.23
C VAL A 406 -34.43 56.38 -33.80
N LYS A 407 -34.33 57.36 -32.90
CA LYS A 407 -33.03 57.74 -32.32
C LYS A 407 -32.56 56.62 -31.41
N SER A 408 -31.52 55.89 -31.80
CA SER A 408 -30.86 54.98 -30.88
C SER A 408 -29.85 55.75 -30.03
N THR A 409 -30.19 56.00 -28.77
CA THR A 409 -29.22 56.44 -27.78
C THR A 409 -28.48 55.22 -27.28
N ARG A 410 -27.17 55.14 -27.52
CA ARG A 410 -26.32 54.20 -26.81
C ARG A 410 -26.37 54.57 -25.33
N THR A 411 -26.98 53.72 -24.51
CA THR A 411 -27.04 53.89 -23.06
C THR A 411 -25.82 53.25 -22.41
N HIS A 412 -25.21 53.93 -21.45
CA HIS A 412 -24.23 53.36 -20.54
C HIS A 412 -24.86 53.27 -19.15
N VAL A 413 -25.02 52.05 -18.67
CA VAL A 413 -25.61 51.75 -17.37
C VAL A 413 -24.50 51.31 -16.43
N VAL A 414 -24.46 51.88 -15.24
CA VAL A 414 -23.60 51.40 -14.14
C VAL A 414 -24.50 50.73 -13.10
N LEU A 415 -24.28 49.44 -12.86
CA LEU A 415 -24.98 48.65 -11.86
C LEU A 415 -24.18 48.67 -10.57
N VAL A 416 -24.76 49.19 -9.49
CA VAL A 416 -24.13 49.18 -8.17
C VAL A 416 -24.64 47.98 -7.38
N PHE A 417 -23.74 47.06 -7.07
CA PHE A 417 -23.98 45.83 -6.33
C PHE A 417 -23.56 46.01 -4.87
N ASP A 418 -24.51 45.95 -3.94
CA ASP A 418 -24.25 46.04 -2.51
C ASP A 418 -23.79 44.67 -1.97
N ARG A 419 -22.59 44.63 -1.40
CA ARG A 419 -22.05 43.45 -0.71
C ARG A 419 -21.80 43.70 0.78
N SER A 420 -22.42 44.71 1.38
CA SER A 420 -22.27 45.00 2.80
C SER A 420 -22.82 43.89 3.70
N GLY A 421 -22.39 43.86 4.97
CA GLY A 421 -22.84 42.87 5.94
C GLY A 421 -24.36 42.82 6.15
N SER A 422 -25.10 43.90 5.88
CA SER A 422 -26.58 43.87 5.94
C SER A 422 -27.25 42.97 4.89
N MET A 423 -26.50 42.54 3.87
CA MET A 423 -26.98 41.63 2.82
C MET A 423 -26.96 40.16 3.25
N GLU A 424 -26.34 39.83 4.38
CA GLU A 424 -26.32 38.47 4.94
C GLU A 424 -27.72 37.99 5.35
N GLU A 425 -28.59 38.91 5.78
CA GLU A 425 -29.91 38.56 6.29
C GLU A 425 -30.79 37.94 5.19
N LYS A 426 -31.36 36.76 5.46
CA LYS A 426 -32.39 36.10 4.62
C LYS A 426 -31.94 35.84 3.17
N GLY A 427 -30.64 35.63 2.92
CA GLY A 427 -30.12 35.31 1.58
C GLY A 427 -30.29 36.45 0.57
N ARG A 428 -30.40 37.71 1.04
CA ARG A 428 -30.50 38.89 0.16
C ARG A 428 -29.28 39.02 -0.75
N PHE A 429 -28.10 38.64 -0.28
CA PHE A 429 -26.87 38.69 -1.04
C PHE A 429 -26.93 37.82 -2.30
N GLU A 430 -27.29 36.54 -2.15
CA GLU A 430 -27.43 35.61 -3.29
C GLU A 430 -28.55 36.04 -4.25
N ALA A 431 -29.67 36.55 -3.73
CA ALA A 431 -30.71 37.14 -4.56
C ALA A 431 -30.20 38.37 -5.33
N ALA A 432 -29.39 39.23 -4.72
CA ALA A 432 -28.82 40.42 -5.35
C ALA A 432 -27.82 40.05 -6.46
N LYS A 433 -27.01 39.00 -6.27
CA LYS A 433 -26.13 38.48 -7.33
C LYS A 433 -26.93 38.07 -8.57
N ARG A 434 -27.99 37.27 -8.37
CA ARG A 434 -28.90 36.85 -9.44
C ARG A 434 -29.57 38.04 -10.13
N VAL A 435 -30.07 39.01 -9.36
CA VAL A 435 -30.67 40.24 -9.91
C VAL A 435 -29.66 41.05 -10.71
N CYS A 436 -28.42 41.17 -10.24
CA CYS A 436 -27.35 41.86 -10.96
C CYS A 436 -27.09 41.21 -12.33
N LEU A 437 -26.98 39.88 -12.38
CA LEU A 437 -26.83 39.13 -13.64
C LEU A 437 -28.04 39.32 -14.57
N VAL A 438 -29.25 39.24 -14.04
CA VAL A 438 -30.49 39.44 -14.82
C VAL A 438 -30.55 40.85 -15.39
N MET A 439 -30.20 41.87 -14.60
CA MET A 439 -30.17 43.27 -15.04
C MET A 439 -29.09 43.51 -16.09
N TYR A 440 -27.91 42.92 -15.90
CA TYR A 440 -26.84 42.95 -16.89
C TYR A 440 -27.33 42.42 -18.24
N GLN A 441 -27.98 41.25 -18.23
CA GLN A 441 -28.54 40.67 -19.45
C GLN A 441 -29.66 41.51 -20.04
N ALA A 442 -30.60 42.01 -19.21
CA ALA A 442 -31.74 42.78 -19.67
C ALA A 442 -31.32 44.05 -20.45
N VAL A 443 -30.25 44.72 -20.00
CA VAL A 443 -29.72 45.91 -20.68
C VAL A 443 -29.08 45.55 -22.03
N ARG A 444 -28.33 44.44 -22.09
CA ARG A 444 -27.68 43.96 -23.32
C ARG A 444 -28.67 43.37 -24.34
N ASP A 445 -29.71 42.69 -23.87
CA ASP A 445 -30.81 42.16 -24.71
C ASP A 445 -31.63 43.29 -25.34
N HIS A 446 -31.73 44.44 -24.65
CA HIS A 446 -32.42 45.62 -25.18
C HIS A 446 -31.69 46.24 -26.39
N ASP A 447 -30.37 46.48 -26.29
CA ASP A 447 -29.52 46.88 -27.42
C ASP A 447 -28.09 46.36 -27.15
N PRO A 448 -27.52 45.51 -28.02
CA PRO A 448 -26.17 44.95 -27.82
C PRO A 448 -25.06 46.01 -27.81
N ARG A 449 -25.35 47.25 -28.24
CA ARG A 449 -24.40 48.38 -28.18
C ARG A 449 -24.40 49.07 -26.83
N HIS A 450 -25.35 48.78 -25.94
CA HIS A 450 -25.35 49.29 -24.58
C HIS A 450 -24.10 48.85 -23.83
N LEU A 451 -23.59 49.74 -23.00
CA LEU A 451 -22.49 49.45 -22.08
C LEU A 451 -23.06 49.20 -20.69
N VAL A 452 -22.57 48.16 -20.04
CA VAL A 452 -22.92 47.83 -18.65
C VAL A 452 -21.63 47.63 -17.88
N ASP A 453 -21.42 48.44 -16.85
CA ASP A 453 -20.35 48.26 -15.87
C ASP A 453 -20.96 47.90 -14.52
N ILE A 454 -20.27 47.05 -13.76
CA ILE A 454 -20.69 46.65 -12.42
C ILE A 454 -19.71 47.25 -11.41
N VAL A 455 -20.26 47.86 -10.37
CA VAL A 455 -19.51 48.43 -9.25
C VAL A 455 -19.92 47.70 -7.99
N SER A 456 -18.94 47.06 -7.34
CA SER A 456 -19.14 46.40 -6.06
C SER A 456 -18.97 47.41 -4.92
N MET A 457 -19.96 47.50 -4.03
CA MET A 457 -20.00 48.45 -2.93
C MET A 457 -19.89 47.72 -1.58
N SER A 458 -18.83 48.04 -0.85
CA SER A 458 -18.59 47.66 0.55
C SER A 458 -17.86 48.80 1.26
N THR A 459 -17.04 48.51 2.28
CA THR A 459 -16.08 49.48 2.83
C THR A 459 -15.19 50.03 1.71
N HIS A 460 -14.82 49.15 0.77
CA HIS A 460 -14.12 49.48 -0.47
C HIS A 460 -15.08 49.38 -1.67
N VAL A 461 -14.83 50.21 -2.68
CA VAL A 461 -15.64 50.32 -3.88
C VAL A 461 -14.74 50.06 -5.08
N ASP A 462 -15.10 49.05 -5.86
CA ASP A 462 -14.29 48.57 -6.97
C ASP A 462 -15.18 48.31 -8.19
N GLN A 463 -14.66 48.58 -9.39
CA GLN A 463 -15.29 48.11 -10.63
C GLN A 463 -14.98 46.62 -10.77
N VAL A 464 -16.02 45.82 -11.01
CA VAL A 464 -15.92 44.37 -11.06
C VAL A 464 -16.55 43.81 -12.33
N GLY A 465 -16.04 42.67 -12.79
CA GLY A 465 -16.63 41.84 -13.83
C GLY A 465 -17.72 40.90 -13.31
N LEU A 466 -18.31 40.12 -14.22
CA LEU A 466 -19.33 39.13 -13.87
C LEU A 466 -18.80 38.04 -12.93
N GLU A 467 -17.60 37.54 -13.21
CA GLU A 467 -16.93 36.51 -12.40
C GLU A 467 -16.70 36.97 -10.95
N GLU A 468 -16.11 38.15 -10.80
CA GLU A 468 -15.86 38.77 -9.50
C GLU A 468 -17.16 39.10 -8.76
N THR A 469 -18.23 39.46 -9.47
CA THR A 469 -19.56 39.69 -8.88
C THR A 469 -20.17 38.40 -8.33
N TRP A 470 -20.04 37.30 -9.08
CA TRP A 470 -20.61 36.01 -8.68
C TRP A 470 -19.84 35.40 -7.49
N ASN A 471 -18.52 35.44 -7.57
CA ASN A 471 -17.61 34.97 -6.53
C ASN A 471 -17.42 35.97 -5.37
N ALA A 472 -18.15 37.09 -5.38
CA ALA A 472 -18.05 38.09 -4.33
C ALA A 472 -18.47 37.49 -2.98
N GLU A 473 -17.67 37.81 -1.95
CA GLU A 473 -18.00 37.56 -0.56
C GLU A 473 -18.60 38.81 0.11
N LEU A 474 -19.29 38.59 1.21
CA LEU A 474 -19.80 39.67 2.06
C LEU A 474 -18.64 40.51 2.60
N GLY A 475 -18.77 41.82 2.44
CA GLY A 475 -17.84 42.82 2.93
C GLY A 475 -18.35 43.55 4.18
N GLY A 476 -17.66 44.63 4.54
CA GLY A 476 -17.98 45.46 5.70
C GLY A 476 -19.20 46.37 5.50
N PHE A 477 -19.00 47.68 5.65
CA PHE A 477 -20.09 48.67 5.65
C PHE A 477 -20.45 49.15 4.23
N THR A 478 -21.56 49.84 4.06
CA THR A 478 -21.90 50.44 2.75
C THR A 478 -21.14 51.75 2.52
N ASN A 479 -20.64 51.96 1.30
CA ASN A 479 -19.98 53.20 0.88
C ASN A 479 -20.63 53.81 -0.37
N HIS A 480 -21.78 54.44 -0.17
CA HIS A 480 -22.57 55.05 -1.25
C HIS A 480 -21.83 56.19 -1.96
N ALA A 481 -21.06 56.99 -1.20
CA ALA A 481 -20.32 58.11 -1.75
C ALA A 481 -19.25 57.62 -2.74
N GLY A 482 -18.45 56.63 -2.33
CA GLY A 482 -17.44 56.01 -3.19
C GLY A 482 -18.06 55.35 -4.43
N ALA A 483 -19.19 54.66 -4.28
CA ALA A 483 -19.89 54.02 -5.41
C ALA A 483 -20.37 55.03 -6.45
N LEU A 484 -20.95 56.15 -6.01
CA LEU A 484 -21.40 57.23 -6.90
C LEU A 484 -20.22 57.97 -7.55
N ASP A 485 -19.14 58.21 -6.82
CA ASP A 485 -17.96 58.87 -7.37
C ASP A 485 -17.29 58.01 -8.45
N LEU A 486 -17.11 56.70 -8.21
CA LEU A 486 -16.58 55.76 -9.20
C LEU A 486 -17.52 55.64 -10.41
N SER A 487 -18.84 55.57 -10.17
CA SER A 487 -19.82 55.53 -11.25
C SER A 487 -19.76 56.77 -12.15
N ARG A 488 -19.52 57.95 -11.56
CA ARG A 488 -19.32 59.19 -12.32
C ARG A 488 -18.04 59.16 -13.16
N GLU A 489 -16.96 58.60 -12.62
CA GLU A 489 -15.69 58.45 -13.36
C GLU A 489 -15.86 57.51 -14.56
N ILE A 490 -16.48 56.34 -14.34
CA ILE A 490 -16.79 55.36 -15.40
C ILE A 490 -17.64 56.02 -16.49
N LEU A 491 -18.74 56.70 -16.12
CA LEU A 491 -19.62 57.35 -17.07
C LEU A 491 -18.92 58.49 -17.85
N ALA A 492 -18.09 59.29 -17.19
CA ALA A 492 -17.34 60.38 -17.83
C ALA A 492 -16.30 59.88 -18.86
N SER A 493 -15.78 58.67 -18.65
CA SER A 493 -14.85 58.03 -19.59
C SER A 493 -15.54 57.40 -20.83
N SER A 494 -16.87 57.27 -20.77
CA SER A 494 -17.66 56.50 -21.73
C SER A 494 -17.75 57.13 -23.12
N PRO A 495 -17.65 56.33 -24.20
CA PRO A 495 -17.99 56.76 -25.54
C PRO A 495 -19.44 57.24 -25.69
N ALA A 496 -20.37 56.77 -24.85
CA ALA A 496 -21.77 57.18 -24.87
C ALA A 496 -21.95 58.66 -24.50
N ASP A 497 -21.05 59.20 -23.66
CA ASP A 497 -21.05 60.60 -23.22
C ASP A 497 -20.17 61.51 -24.10
N ARG A 498 -19.53 60.97 -25.16
CA ARG A 498 -18.74 61.76 -26.13
C ARG A 498 -19.60 62.62 -27.08
N ARG A 499 -20.74 63.13 -26.63
CA ARG A 499 -21.25 64.40 -27.13
C ARG A 499 -20.47 65.48 -26.39
N ARG A 500 -19.47 66.06 -27.07
CA ARG A 500 -18.78 67.30 -26.65
C ARG A 500 -19.80 68.19 -25.90
N PRO A 501 -19.54 68.63 -24.67
CA PRO A 501 -20.35 69.70 -24.11
C PRO A 501 -20.33 70.86 -25.12
N PRO A 502 -21.47 71.56 -25.34
CA PRO A 502 -21.45 72.75 -26.19
C PRO A 502 -20.31 73.65 -25.71
N ALA A 503 -19.46 74.07 -26.64
CA ALA A 503 -18.30 74.90 -26.35
C ALA A 503 -18.75 76.14 -25.54
N GLY A 504 -18.50 76.14 -24.23
CA GLY A 504 -19.03 77.15 -23.33
C GLY A 504 -18.93 76.83 -21.84
N TRP A 505 -18.84 75.55 -21.45
CA TRP A 505 -18.59 75.17 -20.05
C TRP A 505 -17.11 74.88 -19.80
N ALA A 506 -16.29 75.92 -19.89
CA ALA A 506 -15.00 75.94 -19.23
C ALA A 506 -15.23 76.23 -17.74
N SER A 507 -15.32 75.18 -16.92
CA SER A 507 -15.32 75.38 -15.47
C SER A 507 -13.92 75.80 -15.03
N SER A 508 -13.80 77.07 -14.65
CA SER A 508 -12.71 77.59 -13.85
C SER A 508 -12.55 76.77 -12.57
N ARG A 509 -11.55 75.90 -12.53
CA ARG A 509 -10.90 75.48 -11.28
C ARG A 509 -9.43 75.80 -11.40
N THR A 510 -9.11 77.07 -11.16
CA THR A 510 -7.80 77.45 -10.63
C THR A 510 -7.64 76.80 -9.26
N ARG A 511 -6.52 76.11 -9.10
CA ARG A 511 -6.02 75.58 -7.83
C ARG A 511 -5.91 76.72 -6.81
N GLY A 512 -6.49 76.50 -5.64
CA GLY A 512 -6.13 77.12 -4.37
C GLY A 512 -5.79 75.99 -3.41
#